data_AF-A0A9J5W542-F1
#
_entry.id   AF-A0A9J5W542-F1
#
_cell.length_a   1.000
_cell.length_b   1.000
_cell.length_c   1.000
_cell.angle_alpha   90.00
_cell.angle_beta   90.00
_cell.angle_gamma   90.00
#
_symmetry.space_group_name_H-M   'P 1'
#
loop_
_entity.id
_entity.type
_entity.pdbx_description
1 polymer ?
#
loop_
_entity_poly.entity_id
_entity_poly.type
_entity_poly.pdbx_seq_one_letter_code
_entity_poly.pdbx_strand_id
1 'polypeptide(L)'
;MIFLLENFEIQRKEEPWKIFQQYLLNDVYFPGESYKTHSYYETILTNMGSVEFQHFSSYNTSETIYYFSKMIIKQIISIEDWGISSMKERQISLNKVPTCFTYLDYIKAFSKVLYYNNERHKHSWFIKICAKIFVEPIPN
;
A
#
# COMPACT_ATOMS: atom_id res chain seq x y z
N MET A 1 -6.20 12.76 -5.84
CA MET A 1 -5.94 12.11 -4.54
C MET A 1 -6.57 12.99 -3.47
N ILE A 2 -7.51 12.46 -2.69
CA ILE A 2 -8.24 13.18 -1.63
C ILE A 2 -7.81 12.56 -0.30
N PHE A 3 -7.31 13.37 0.64
CA PHE A 3 -6.97 12.93 1.99
C PHE A 3 -8.12 13.29 2.94
N LEU A 4 -8.56 12.33 3.74
CA LEU A 4 -9.44 12.59 4.87
C LEU A 4 -8.56 12.93 6.07
N LEU A 5 -8.60 14.19 6.48
CA LEU A 5 -7.83 14.70 7.61
C LEU A 5 -8.54 14.36 8.92
N GLU A 6 -7.79 13.97 9.94
CA GLU A 6 -8.32 13.83 11.29
C GLU A 6 -8.65 15.21 11.90
N ASN A 7 -9.63 15.28 12.80
CA ASN A 7 -10.12 16.55 13.36
C ASN A 7 -9.05 17.42 14.03
N PHE A 8 -8.01 16.82 14.61
CA PHE A 8 -6.88 17.55 15.17
C PHE A 8 -5.98 18.19 14.09
N GLU A 9 -5.89 17.59 12.90
CA GLU A 9 -5.12 18.13 11.76
C GLU A 9 -5.86 19.25 11.03
N ILE A 10 -7.19 19.32 11.14
CA ILE A 10 -7.99 20.44 10.64
C ILE A 10 -7.58 21.75 11.33
N GLN A 11 -7.09 21.70 12.58
CA GLN A 11 -6.54 22.85 13.30
C GLN A 11 -5.16 23.28 12.78
N ARG A 12 -4.45 22.40 12.06
CA ARG A 12 -3.16 22.66 11.40
C ARG A 12 -3.31 23.07 9.93
N LYS A 13 -4.51 23.50 9.52
CA LYS A 13 -4.86 23.90 8.14
C LYS A 13 -3.88 24.87 7.48
N GLU A 14 -3.15 25.66 8.28
CA GLU A 14 -2.19 26.66 7.79
C GLU A 14 -0.88 26.05 7.26
N GLU A 15 -0.62 24.76 7.48
CA GLU A 15 0.57 24.08 6.96
C GLU A 15 0.22 22.82 6.16
N PRO A 16 -0.48 22.95 5.00
CA PRO A 16 -0.91 21.81 4.18
C PRO A 16 0.26 20.89 3.79
N TRP A 17 1.46 21.46 3.65
CA TRP A 17 2.66 20.73 3.29
C TRP A 17 3.15 19.78 4.40
N LYS A 18 3.08 20.19 5.67
CA LYS A 18 3.47 19.32 6.79
C LYS A 18 2.49 18.17 6.99
N ILE A 19 1.20 18.45 6.75
CA ILE A 19 0.16 17.42 6.74
C ILE A 19 0.46 16.44 5.59
N PHE A 20 0.68 16.92 4.38
CA PHE A 20 1.01 16.08 3.23
C PHE A 20 2.26 15.20 3.45
N GLN A 21 3.29 15.74 4.11
CA GLN A 21 4.48 14.99 4.49
C GLN A 21 4.16 13.80 5.41
N GLN A 22 3.32 13.98 6.44
CA GLN A 22 2.98 12.89 7.36
C GLN A 22 2.28 11.70 6.70
N TYR A 23 1.48 11.94 5.65
CA TYR A 23 0.74 10.89 4.95
C TYR A 23 1.55 10.15 3.89
N LEU A 24 2.68 10.73 3.46
CA LEU A 24 3.45 10.22 2.32
C LEU A 24 4.85 9.75 2.70
N LEU A 25 5.30 10.03 3.92
CA LEU A 25 6.56 9.55 4.43
C LEU A 25 6.48 8.06 4.79
N ASN A 26 7.64 7.43 4.70
CA ASN A 26 7.83 6.02 4.98
C ASN A 26 7.43 5.64 6.41
N ASP A 27 6.82 4.46 6.56
CA ASP A 27 6.54 3.79 7.84
C ASP A 27 5.64 4.54 8.84
N VAL A 28 4.95 5.61 8.43
CA VAL A 28 3.89 6.21 9.25
C VAL A 28 2.62 5.36 9.09
N TYR A 29 1.95 5.07 10.22
CA TYR A 29 0.64 4.44 10.21
C TYR A 29 -0.36 5.30 9.43
N PHE A 30 -1.23 4.67 8.64
CA PHE A 30 -2.32 5.45 8.06
C PHE A 30 -3.24 5.96 9.17
N PRO A 31 -3.64 7.25 9.14
CA PRO A 31 -4.51 7.81 10.17
C PRO A 31 -5.81 7.02 10.27
N GLY A 32 -6.26 6.79 11.50
CA GLY A 32 -7.35 5.87 11.84
C GLY A 32 -6.99 4.36 11.85
N GLU A 33 -5.77 3.95 11.50
CA GLU A 33 -5.35 2.53 11.46
C GLU A 33 -4.02 2.31 12.20
N SER A 34 -4.10 2.03 13.51
CA SER A 34 -2.96 2.04 14.46
C SER A 34 -1.85 1.00 14.25
N TYR A 35 -1.97 0.11 13.26
CA TYR A 35 -0.96 -0.93 12.95
C TYR A 35 -0.74 -1.16 11.45
N LYS A 36 -1.51 -0.50 10.57
CA LYS A 36 -1.43 -0.73 9.13
C LYS A 36 -0.41 0.25 8.53
N THR A 37 0.79 -0.26 8.31
CA THR A 37 1.89 0.48 7.68
C THR A 37 1.89 0.26 6.17
N HIS A 38 2.76 0.98 5.46
CA HIS A 38 3.05 0.70 4.05
C HIS A 38 3.53 -0.75 3.84
N SER A 39 4.48 -1.20 4.66
CA SER A 39 5.01 -2.58 4.63
C SER A 39 3.93 -3.64 4.86
N TYR A 40 2.93 -3.37 5.71
CA TYR A 40 1.78 -4.27 5.89
C TYR A 40 1.02 -4.50 4.56
N TYR A 41 0.68 -3.43 3.84
CA TYR A 41 -0.05 -3.55 2.57
C TYR A 41 0.79 -4.15 1.44
N GLU A 42 2.08 -3.81 1.39
CA GLU A 42 3.00 -4.42 0.42
C GLU A 42 3.14 -5.93 0.65
N THR A 43 3.23 -6.34 1.93
CA THR A 43 3.30 -7.74 2.32
C THR A 43 2.02 -8.49 1.97
N ILE A 44 0.84 -7.90 2.18
CA ILE A 44 -0.43 -8.50 1.75
C ILE A 44 -0.39 -8.85 0.26
N LEU A 45 -0.06 -7.86 -0.59
CA LEU A 45 -0.12 -8.03 -2.04
C LEU A 45 0.94 -9.03 -2.55
N THR A 46 2.12 -9.02 -1.94
CA THR A 46 3.21 -9.93 -2.30
C THR A 46 2.93 -11.36 -1.83
N ASN A 47 2.45 -11.54 -0.59
CA ASN A 47 2.12 -12.85 -0.03
C ASN A 47 0.98 -13.53 -0.80
N MET A 48 -0.03 -12.74 -1.23
CA MET A 48 -1.13 -13.21 -2.07
C MET A 48 -0.73 -13.46 -3.53
N GLY A 49 0.54 -13.27 -3.91
CA GLY A 49 1.04 -13.40 -5.28
C GLY A 49 0.37 -12.43 -6.27
N SER A 50 -0.34 -11.42 -5.77
CA SER A 50 -1.14 -10.49 -6.57
C SER A 50 -0.26 -9.45 -7.25
N VAL A 51 0.79 -9.03 -6.56
CA VAL A 51 1.71 -7.99 -7.03
C VAL A 51 3.15 -8.41 -6.76
N GLU A 52 4.04 -8.03 -7.68
CA GLU A 52 5.48 -8.06 -7.46
C GLU A 52 6.01 -6.62 -7.40
N PHE A 53 6.74 -6.31 -6.34
CA PHE A 53 7.40 -5.02 -6.16
C PHE A 53 8.89 -5.12 -6.45
N GLN A 54 9.43 -4.09 -7.11
CA GLN A 54 10.87 -3.92 -7.29
C GLN A 54 11.23 -2.49 -6.90
N HIS A 55 12.03 -2.34 -5.86
CA HIS A 55 12.44 -1.05 -5.31
C HIS A 55 13.89 -0.74 -5.70
N PHE A 56 14.12 0.50 -6.15
CA PHE A 56 15.44 0.94 -6.60
C PHE A 56 15.92 2.09 -5.71
N SER A 57 16.96 1.83 -4.91
CA SER A 57 17.66 2.81 -4.09
C SER A 57 18.99 3.22 -4.72
N SER A 58 19.52 4.37 -4.31
CA SER A 58 20.88 4.78 -4.65
C SER A 58 21.89 4.04 -3.78
N TYR A 59 23.04 3.67 -4.34
CA TYR A 59 24.10 2.89 -3.69
C TYR A 59 24.80 3.60 -2.50
N ASN A 60 24.48 4.86 -2.22
CA ASN A 60 25.31 5.74 -1.38
C ASN A 60 24.70 6.20 -0.05
N THR A 61 23.57 5.65 0.40
CA THR A 61 23.01 6.02 1.70
C THR A 61 22.73 4.79 2.57
N SER A 62 23.16 4.86 3.82
CA SER A 62 22.84 3.91 4.90
C SER A 62 21.34 3.80 5.21
N GLU A 63 20.53 4.64 4.58
CA GLU A 63 19.07 4.65 4.63
C GLU A 63 18.52 4.10 3.31
N THR A 64 17.57 3.17 3.43
CA THR A 64 16.85 2.51 2.32
C THR A 64 15.86 3.49 1.66
N ILE A 65 16.39 4.55 1.05
CA ILE A 65 15.59 5.53 0.31
C ILE A 65 15.37 5.03 -1.11
N TYR A 66 14.11 4.79 -1.48
CA TYR A 66 13.74 4.41 -2.84
C TYR A 66 13.53 5.66 -3.69
N TYR A 67 14.16 5.69 -4.87
CA TYR A 67 13.99 6.76 -5.85
C TYR A 67 12.89 6.43 -6.84
N PHE A 68 12.81 5.17 -7.25
CA PHE A 68 11.70 4.69 -8.03
C PHE A 68 11.36 3.26 -7.62
N SER A 69 10.08 2.93 -7.76
CA SER A 69 9.55 1.60 -7.48
C SER A 69 8.74 1.14 -8.68
N LYS A 70 8.80 -0.16 -8.95
CA LYS A 70 7.97 -0.81 -9.95
C LYS A 70 6.95 -1.71 -9.25
N MET A 71 5.70 -1.57 -9.64
CA MET A 71 4.58 -2.38 -9.19
C MET A 71 4.08 -3.20 -10.38
N ILE A 72 4.23 -4.51 -10.33
CA ILE A 72 3.74 -5.42 -11.38
C ILE A 72 2.53 -6.18 -10.84
N ILE A 73 1.33 -5.76 -11.25
CA ILE A 73 0.09 -6.43 -10.90
C ILE A 73 -0.05 -7.67 -11.77
N LYS A 74 -0.11 -8.84 -11.13
CA LYS A 74 -0.16 -10.16 -11.77
C LYS A 74 -1.57 -10.75 -11.78
N GLN A 75 -2.30 -10.58 -10.68
CA GLN A 75 -3.66 -11.07 -10.50
C GLN A 75 -4.39 -10.21 -9.47
N ILE A 76 -5.73 -10.18 -9.56
CA ILE A 76 -6.61 -9.54 -8.57
C ILE A 76 -7.61 -10.60 -8.14
N ILE A 77 -7.67 -10.88 -6.85
CA ILE A 77 -8.60 -11.87 -6.31
C ILE A 77 -9.97 -11.21 -6.19
N SER A 78 -10.98 -11.80 -6.83
CA SER A 78 -12.36 -11.34 -6.73
C SER A 78 -12.93 -11.61 -5.32
N ILE A 79 -14.01 -10.92 -4.94
CA ILE A 79 -14.69 -11.22 -3.68
C ILE A 79 -15.23 -12.66 -3.66
N GLU A 80 -15.66 -13.16 -4.80
CA GLU A 80 -16.21 -14.51 -4.99
C GLU A 80 -15.14 -15.58 -4.69
N ASP A 81 -13.90 -15.34 -5.14
CA ASP A 81 -12.74 -16.19 -4.87
C ASP A 81 -12.11 -15.95 -3.48
N TRP A 82 -12.52 -14.87 -2.80
CA TRP A 82 -12.04 -14.58 -1.46
C TRP A 82 -12.59 -15.59 -0.43
N GLY A 83 -13.86 -15.97 -0.61
CA GLY A 83 -14.59 -16.93 0.20
C GLY A 83 -16.04 -16.50 0.42
N ILE A 84 -16.76 -17.28 1.24
CA ILE A 84 -18.22 -17.12 1.48
C ILE A 84 -18.58 -15.77 2.12
N SER A 85 -17.62 -15.06 2.72
CA SER A 85 -17.81 -13.75 3.34
C SER A 85 -16.60 -12.85 3.13
N SER A 86 -16.85 -11.56 2.87
CA SER A 86 -15.84 -10.49 2.83
C SER A 86 -15.11 -10.30 4.16
N MET A 87 -15.70 -10.77 5.26
CA MET A 87 -15.13 -10.75 6.60
C MET A 87 -14.21 -11.95 6.87
N LYS A 88 -14.06 -12.87 5.91
CA LYS A 88 -13.12 -13.99 6.07
C LYS A 88 -11.70 -13.45 6.15
N GLU A 89 -11.12 -13.59 7.34
CA GLU A 89 -9.74 -13.21 7.58
C GLU A 89 -8.78 -14.22 6.95
N ARG A 90 -7.71 -13.69 6.37
CA ARG A 90 -6.53 -14.45 5.93
C ARG A 90 -5.34 -14.00 6.78
N GLN A 91 -4.32 -14.84 6.87
CA GLN A 91 -3.17 -14.61 7.74
C GLN A 91 -1.89 -14.47 6.90
N ILE A 92 -1.10 -13.44 7.22
CA ILE A 92 0.27 -13.26 6.73
C ILE A 92 1.25 -13.26 7.89
N SER A 93 2.53 -13.47 7.59
CA SER A 93 3.63 -13.24 8.53
C SER A 93 4.28 -11.91 8.19
N LEU A 94 4.06 -10.89 9.03
CA LEU A 94 4.72 -9.59 8.94
C LEU A 94 5.79 -9.52 10.02
N ASN A 95 7.07 -9.38 9.64
CA ASN A 95 8.19 -9.34 10.59
C ASN A 95 8.20 -10.51 11.60
N LYS A 96 7.82 -11.72 11.15
CA LYS A 96 7.66 -12.93 11.98
C LYS A 96 6.49 -12.89 12.97
N VAL A 97 5.64 -11.88 12.90
CA VAL A 97 4.40 -11.79 13.68
C VAL A 97 3.22 -12.18 12.78
N PRO A 98 2.39 -13.16 13.19
CA PRO A 98 1.17 -13.48 12.47
C PRO A 98 0.20 -12.31 12.52
N THR A 99 -0.25 -11.84 11.36
CA THR A 99 -1.20 -10.73 11.23
C THR A 99 -2.36 -11.13 10.34
N CYS A 100 -3.58 -10.88 10.80
CA CYS A 100 -4.80 -11.11 10.04
C CYS A 100 -5.15 -9.91 9.14
N PHE A 101 -5.82 -10.17 8.04
CA PHE A 101 -6.33 -9.14 7.13
C PHE A 101 -7.60 -9.61 6.42
N THR A 102 -8.45 -8.67 6.04
CA THR A 102 -9.73 -8.91 5.35
C THR A 102 -9.63 -8.64 3.85
N TYR A 103 -10.70 -8.94 3.12
CA TYR A 103 -10.79 -8.55 1.70
C TYR A 103 -10.69 -7.04 1.51
N LEU A 104 -11.26 -6.25 2.42
CA LEU A 104 -11.21 -4.80 2.36
C LEU A 104 -9.77 -4.30 2.52
N ASP A 105 -8.97 -4.93 3.37
CA ASP A 105 -7.56 -4.59 3.51
C ASP A 105 -6.78 -4.92 2.23
N TYR A 106 -7.09 -6.06 1.60
CA TYR A 106 -6.51 -6.46 0.32
C TYR A 106 -6.81 -5.46 -0.79
N ILE A 107 -8.06 -5.03 -0.95
CA ILE A 107 -8.42 -4.03 -1.97
C ILE A 107 -7.81 -2.66 -1.66
N LYS A 108 -7.83 -2.23 -0.40
CA LYS A 108 -7.16 -0.99 0.02
C LYS A 108 -5.67 -1.01 -0.29
N ALA A 109 -5.02 -2.17 -0.15
CA ALA A 109 -3.57 -2.32 -0.34
C ALA A 109 -3.10 -1.78 -1.68
N PHE A 110 -3.83 -2.03 -2.77
CA PHE A 110 -3.46 -1.58 -4.13
C PHE A 110 -3.29 -0.07 -4.24
N SER A 111 -4.08 0.71 -3.49
CA SER A 111 -3.96 2.17 -3.44
C SER A 111 -2.96 2.63 -2.39
N LYS A 112 -2.95 2.01 -1.21
CA LYS A 112 -2.17 2.42 -0.05
C LYS A 112 -0.66 2.24 -0.27
N VAL A 113 -0.24 1.22 -1.01
CA VAL A 113 1.18 1.05 -1.37
C VAL A 113 1.73 2.20 -2.23
N LEU A 114 0.87 2.85 -3.02
CA LEU A 114 1.29 3.97 -3.89
C LEU A 114 1.49 5.28 -3.12
N TYR A 115 1.15 5.32 -1.82
CA TYR A 115 1.30 6.51 -1.00
C TYR A 115 2.74 6.71 -0.52
N TYR A 116 3.60 5.69 -0.70
CA TYR A 116 5.03 5.86 -0.50
C TYR A 116 5.55 7.04 -1.32
N ASN A 117 6.26 7.92 -0.63
CA ASN A 117 7.12 8.91 -1.24
C ASN A 117 8.42 9.02 -0.43
N ASN A 118 9.51 9.40 -1.07
CA ASN A 118 10.74 9.68 -0.34
C ASN A 118 10.66 11.07 0.32
N GLU A 119 11.54 11.33 1.28
CA GLU A 119 11.58 12.62 2.01
C GLU A 119 11.75 13.83 1.10
N ARG A 120 12.32 13.62 -0.08
CA ARG A 120 12.54 14.66 -1.10
C ARG A 120 11.35 14.83 -2.02
N HIS A 121 10.29 14.05 -1.87
CA HIS A 121 9.11 13.98 -2.73
C HIS A 121 9.41 13.74 -4.22
N LYS A 122 10.49 13.00 -4.49
CA LYS A 122 10.97 12.68 -5.85
C LYS A 122 10.79 11.20 -6.19
N HIS A 123 10.00 10.47 -5.39
CA HIS A 123 9.74 9.07 -5.71
C HIS A 123 8.83 8.96 -6.94
N SER A 124 9.08 7.94 -7.77
CA SER A 124 8.24 7.64 -8.93
C SER A 124 7.83 6.18 -8.96
N TRP A 125 6.56 5.94 -9.29
CA TRP A 125 5.99 4.61 -9.46
C TRP A 125 5.86 4.24 -10.93
N PHE A 126 6.36 3.07 -11.29
CA PHE A 126 6.12 2.43 -12.59
C PHE A 126 5.15 1.27 -12.42
N ILE A 127 3.95 1.39 -12.96
CA ILE A 127 2.90 0.39 -12.79
C ILE A 127 2.76 -0.42 -14.08
N LYS A 128 2.83 -1.74 -13.96
CA LYS A 128 2.58 -2.68 -15.05
C LYS A 128 1.43 -3.60 -14.65
N ILE A 129 0.44 -3.76 -15.52
CA ILE A 129 -0.66 -4.70 -15.35
C ILE A 129 -0.43 -5.86 -16.32
N CYS A 130 -0.35 -7.09 -15.81
CA CYS A 130 -0.19 -8.28 -16.64
C CYS A 130 -1.49 -8.60 -17.39
N ALA A 131 -1.38 -8.88 -18.69
CA ALA A 131 -2.55 -9.09 -19.56
C ALA A 131 -3.46 -10.25 -19.13
N LYS A 132 -2.92 -11.22 -18.36
CA LYS A 132 -3.68 -12.34 -17.79
C LYS A 132 -4.85 -11.90 -16.90
N ILE A 133 -4.77 -10.69 -16.32
CA ILE A 133 -5.83 -10.11 -15.49
C ILE A 133 -7.08 -9.80 -16.32
N PHE A 134 -6.91 -9.46 -17.60
CA PHE A 134 -8.03 -9.13 -18.49
C PHE A 134 -8.70 -10.37 -19.11
N VAL A 135 -8.18 -11.57 -18.83
CA VAL A 135 -8.77 -12.83 -19.32
C VAL A 135 -9.94 -13.24 -18.43
N GLU A 136 -9.90 -12.88 -17.15
CA GLU A 136 -10.99 -13.06 -16.20
C GLU A 136 -11.78 -11.74 -16.09
N PRO A 137 -13.12 -11.79 -15.88
CA PRO A 137 -13.91 -10.58 -15.70
C PRO A 137 -13.40 -9.80 -14.49
N ILE A 138 -13.10 -8.50 -14.69
CA ILE A 138 -12.71 -7.61 -13.60
C ILE A 138 -13.89 -7.51 -12.63
N PRO A 139 -13.72 -7.80 -11.34
CA PRO A 139 -14.82 -7.70 -10.37
C PRO A 139 -15.34 -6.25 -10.30
N ASN A 140 -16.66 -6.09 -10.43
CA ASN A 140 -17.38 -4.81 -10.36
C ASN A 140 -17.52 -4.31 -8.92
#